data_AF-A0A560K9E2-F1
#
_entry.id   AF-A0A560K9E2-F1
#
_cell.length_a   1.000
_cell.length_b   1.000
_cell.length_c   1.000
_cell.angle_alpha   90.00
_cell.angle_beta   90.00
_cell.angle_gamma   90.00
#
_symmetry.space_group_name_H-M   'P 1'
#
loop_
_entity.id
_entity.type
_entity.pdbx_description
1 polymer ?
#
loop_
_entity_poly.entity_id
_entity_poly.type
_entity_poly.pdbx_seq_one_letter_code
_entity_poly.pdbx_strand_id
1 'polypeptide(L)'
;MTRTGIATALALFLTSGTALADDQANTARLFADSGVRQMTLATAQQSAVVMNEPCPSAQATVSTDVAVFQPLVFDTTGQLQTGIWRQQVTLAGCGITRTLNVIGWKQAGQAIGMGALLPGGTHTDVLLQRDAIQQVDQLVKITPGATEEGCAREYVADTRFVDREALPAPGGKSPPWREVWTLRTCTKQIEVPIRFIPDATGTTITAGPQKAVKVTTVGK
;
A
#
# COMPACT_ATOMS: atom_id res chain seq x y z
N MET A 1 -4.49 73.53 17.00
CA MET A 1 -5.29 72.83 15.97
C MET A 1 -4.64 71.50 15.69
N THR A 2 -5.09 70.45 16.36
CA THR A 2 -4.56 69.08 16.29
C THR A 2 -5.50 68.24 15.42
N ARG A 3 -5.01 67.73 14.29
CA ARG A 3 -5.76 66.81 13.40
C ARG A 3 -5.34 65.38 13.73
N THR A 4 -6.24 64.64 14.36
CA THR A 4 -6.14 63.21 14.61
C THR A 4 -6.75 62.47 13.41
N GLY A 5 -5.92 61.81 12.61
CA GLY A 5 -6.36 60.92 11.53
C GLY A 5 -6.47 59.48 12.05
N ILE A 6 -7.68 58.93 12.06
CA ILE A 6 -7.94 57.53 12.42
C ILE A 6 -7.72 56.67 11.15
N ALA A 7 -6.73 55.79 11.19
CA ALA A 7 -6.51 54.78 10.17
C ALA A 7 -7.38 53.55 10.47
N THR A 8 -8.36 53.29 9.61
CA THR A 8 -9.20 52.08 9.67
C THR A 8 -8.44 50.91 9.04
N ALA A 9 -7.94 50.00 9.86
CA ALA A 9 -7.38 48.73 9.40
C ALA A 9 -8.52 47.76 9.06
N LEU A 10 -8.69 47.47 7.77
CA LEU A 10 -9.59 46.42 7.29
C LEU A 10 -8.92 45.06 7.52
N ALA A 11 -9.45 44.25 8.44
CA ALA A 11 -9.00 42.88 8.67
C ALA A 11 -9.55 41.96 7.55
N LEU A 12 -8.67 41.49 6.66
CA LEU A 12 -8.97 40.35 5.79
C LEU A 12 -8.99 39.07 6.63
N PHE A 13 -10.17 38.55 6.92
CA PHE A 13 -10.33 37.19 7.42
C PHE A 13 -10.18 36.22 6.23
N LEU A 14 -9.06 35.50 6.21
CA LEU A 14 -8.79 34.42 5.26
C LEU A 14 -9.74 33.23 5.55
N THR A 15 -10.68 32.97 4.64
CA THR A 15 -11.63 31.85 4.68
C THR A 15 -10.97 30.57 4.18
N SER A 16 -10.02 30.01 4.94
CA SER A 16 -9.36 28.75 4.61
C SER A 16 -10.18 27.50 4.97
N GLY A 17 -11.32 27.68 5.67
CA GLY A 17 -12.06 26.57 6.31
C GLY A 17 -12.98 25.78 5.39
N THR A 18 -13.49 26.37 4.30
CA THR A 18 -14.48 25.71 3.43
C THR A 18 -13.85 24.68 2.51
N ALA A 19 -12.69 24.99 1.92
CA ALA A 19 -12.00 24.09 0.99
C ALA A 19 -11.60 22.75 1.64
N LEU A 20 -11.14 22.78 2.90
CA LEU A 20 -10.76 21.57 3.63
C LEU A 20 -11.98 20.70 4.02
N ALA A 21 -13.11 21.33 4.35
CA ALA A 21 -14.34 20.62 4.69
C ALA A 21 -14.95 19.93 3.46
N ASP A 22 -14.92 20.59 2.31
CA ASP A 22 -15.41 20.05 1.05
C ASP A 22 -14.57 18.85 0.59
N ASP A 23 -13.24 18.92 0.70
CA ASP A 23 -12.34 17.81 0.35
C ASP A 23 -12.54 16.59 1.24
N GLN A 24 -12.79 16.78 2.54
CA GLN A 24 -13.10 15.67 3.44
C GLN A 24 -14.44 15.01 3.08
N ALA A 25 -15.48 15.79 2.78
CA ALA A 25 -16.77 15.27 2.35
C ALA A 25 -16.68 14.55 1.00
N ASN A 26 -15.91 15.09 0.05
CA ASN A 26 -15.64 14.49 -1.26
C ASN A 26 -14.89 13.15 -1.13
N THR A 27 -13.89 13.10 -0.26
CA THR A 27 -13.15 11.88 0.05
C THR A 27 -14.05 10.80 0.66
N ALA A 28 -14.91 11.18 1.62
CA ALA A 28 -15.88 10.26 2.19
C ALA A 28 -16.88 9.73 1.14
N ARG A 29 -17.37 10.61 0.25
CA ARG A 29 -18.24 10.22 -0.87
C ARG A 29 -17.56 9.27 -1.84
N LEU A 30 -16.30 9.51 -2.20
CA LEU A 30 -15.53 8.64 -3.09
C LEU A 30 -15.46 7.21 -2.56
N PHE A 31 -15.19 7.01 -1.27
CA PHE A 31 -15.04 5.68 -0.69
C PHE A 31 -16.37 5.03 -0.25
N ALA A 32 -17.44 5.82 -0.13
CA ALA A 32 -18.80 5.32 0.00
C ALA A 32 -19.43 4.93 -1.35
N ASP A 33 -18.86 5.37 -2.48
CA ASP A 33 -19.37 5.06 -3.81
C ASP A 33 -19.36 3.55 -4.10
N SER A 34 -20.50 3.04 -4.54
CA SER A 34 -20.69 1.61 -4.81
C SER A 34 -19.83 1.12 -5.99
N GLY A 35 -19.57 1.97 -6.98
CA GLY A 35 -18.72 1.65 -8.13
C GLY A 35 -17.26 1.52 -7.72
N VAL A 36 -16.74 2.48 -6.94
CA VAL A 36 -15.39 2.40 -6.34
C VAL A 36 -15.27 1.14 -5.49
N ARG A 37 -16.23 0.88 -4.61
CA ARG A 37 -16.24 -0.34 -3.78
C ARG A 37 -16.22 -1.62 -4.62
N GLN A 38 -17.03 -1.70 -5.69
CA GLN A 38 -17.08 -2.86 -6.56
C GLN A 38 -15.77 -3.06 -7.33
N MET A 39 -15.17 -1.98 -7.85
CA MET A 39 -13.85 -2.04 -8.48
C MET A 39 -12.79 -2.54 -7.49
N THR A 40 -12.78 -2.03 -6.25
CA THR A 40 -11.84 -2.48 -5.21
C THR A 40 -11.97 -3.97 -4.93
N LEU A 41 -13.20 -4.47 -4.75
CA LEU A 41 -13.46 -5.89 -4.52
C LEU A 41 -13.05 -6.74 -5.72
N ALA A 42 -13.38 -6.32 -6.94
CA ALA A 42 -13.03 -7.04 -8.16
C ALA A 42 -11.51 -7.12 -8.35
N THR A 43 -10.80 -6.00 -8.13
CA THR A 43 -9.33 -5.96 -8.20
C THR A 43 -8.68 -6.79 -7.09
N ALA A 44 -9.24 -6.82 -5.88
CA ALA A 44 -8.71 -7.65 -4.81
C ALA A 44 -8.73 -9.15 -5.17
N GLN A 45 -9.73 -9.61 -5.93
CA GLN A 45 -9.79 -11.00 -6.42
C GLN A 45 -8.68 -11.34 -7.43
N GLN A 46 -8.02 -10.34 -8.00
CA GLN A 46 -6.86 -10.53 -8.90
C GLN A 46 -5.53 -10.64 -8.15
N SER A 47 -5.53 -10.58 -6.81
CA SER A 47 -4.31 -10.78 -6.03
C SER A 47 -3.75 -12.19 -6.25
N ALA A 48 -2.42 -12.30 -6.36
CA ALA A 48 -1.75 -13.57 -6.62
C ALA A 48 -2.10 -14.65 -5.59
N VAL A 49 -2.27 -14.29 -4.32
CA VAL A 49 -2.68 -15.24 -3.26
C VAL A 49 -4.11 -15.78 -3.48
N VAL A 50 -5.02 -14.96 -4.02
CA VAL A 50 -6.39 -15.40 -4.33
C VAL A 50 -6.40 -16.31 -5.55
N MET A 51 -5.63 -15.97 -6.60
CA MET A 51 -5.55 -16.78 -7.81
C MET A 51 -4.89 -18.14 -7.58
N ASN A 52 -3.90 -18.22 -6.68
CA ASN A 52 -3.17 -19.46 -6.39
C ASN A 52 -3.80 -20.29 -5.26
N GLU A 53 -4.48 -19.65 -4.31
CA GLU A 53 -5.14 -20.30 -3.17
C GLU A 53 -6.59 -19.78 -3.04
N PRO A 54 -7.47 -20.10 -4.00
CA PRO A 54 -8.84 -19.59 -4.02
C PRO A 54 -9.64 -20.10 -2.83
N CYS A 55 -10.46 -19.22 -2.26
CA CYS A 55 -11.46 -19.58 -1.25
C CYS A 55 -12.83 -19.06 -1.70
N PRO A 56 -13.62 -19.85 -2.44
CA PRO A 56 -14.92 -19.42 -2.98
C PRO A 56 -15.94 -19.05 -1.90
N SER A 57 -15.82 -19.61 -0.71
CA SER A 57 -16.70 -19.30 0.43
C SER A 57 -16.24 -18.09 1.25
N ALA A 58 -15.13 -17.44 0.89
CA ALA A 58 -14.65 -16.29 1.64
C ALA A 58 -15.51 -15.06 1.39
N GLN A 59 -15.72 -14.30 2.46
CA GLN A 59 -16.38 -13.01 2.42
C GLN A 59 -15.32 -11.92 2.36
N ALA A 60 -15.52 -10.96 1.48
CA ALA A 60 -14.62 -9.84 1.27
C ALA A 60 -15.23 -8.54 1.83
N THR A 61 -14.50 -7.88 2.72
CA THR A 61 -14.89 -6.62 3.34
C THR A 61 -13.86 -5.56 3.03
N VAL A 62 -14.28 -4.48 2.36
CA VAL A 62 -13.41 -3.32 2.09
C VAL A 62 -13.25 -2.51 3.37
N SER A 63 -12.00 -2.20 3.73
CA SER A 63 -11.67 -1.32 4.84
C SER A 63 -12.00 0.14 4.51
N THR A 64 -12.44 0.89 5.53
CA THR A 64 -12.57 2.34 5.46
C THR A 64 -11.24 3.06 5.67
N ASP A 65 -10.20 2.35 6.13
CA ASP A 65 -8.86 2.91 6.28
C ASP A 65 -8.18 3.00 4.92
N VAL A 66 -8.04 4.23 4.44
CA VAL A 66 -7.41 4.55 3.15
C VAL A 66 -6.08 5.24 3.38
N ALA A 67 -5.02 4.72 2.78
CA ALA A 67 -3.74 5.41 2.72
C ALA A 67 -3.67 6.23 1.42
N VAL A 68 -3.53 7.55 1.53
CA VAL A 68 -3.39 8.44 0.36
C VAL A 68 -1.92 8.71 0.11
N PHE A 69 -1.43 8.33 -1.07
CA PHE A 69 -0.02 8.53 -1.48
C PHE A 69 0.18 9.79 -2.31
N GLN A 70 -0.80 10.14 -3.14
CA GLN A 70 -0.87 11.40 -3.85
C GLN A 70 -2.21 12.07 -3.53
N PRO A 71 -2.24 13.39 -3.22
CA PRO A 71 -3.46 14.09 -2.84
C PRO A 71 -4.63 13.82 -3.79
N LEU A 72 -5.79 13.57 -3.20
CA LEU A 72 -7.05 13.46 -3.93
C LEU A 72 -7.52 14.87 -4.24
N VAL A 73 -7.52 15.24 -5.52
CA VAL A 73 -7.97 16.56 -5.98
C VAL A 73 -9.33 16.39 -6.61
N PHE A 74 -10.28 17.17 -6.13
CA PHE A 74 -11.65 17.18 -6.64
C PHE A 74 -11.93 18.48 -7.39
N ASP A 75 -12.83 18.42 -8.37
CA ASP A 75 -13.36 19.63 -8.99
C ASP A 75 -14.51 20.24 -8.17
N THR A 76 -15.06 21.36 -8.65
CA THR A 76 -16.16 22.08 -8.00
C THR A 76 -17.46 21.27 -7.93
N THR A 77 -17.59 20.17 -8.67
CA THR A 77 -18.72 19.25 -8.62
C THR A 77 -18.48 18.07 -7.67
N GLY A 78 -17.28 17.98 -7.09
CA GLY A 78 -16.86 16.90 -6.21
C GLY A 78 -16.39 15.64 -6.95
N GLN A 79 -16.13 15.71 -8.26
CA GLN A 79 -15.57 14.58 -9.00
C GLN A 79 -14.05 14.52 -8.82
N LEU A 80 -13.53 13.30 -8.63
CA LEU A 80 -12.10 13.07 -8.48
C LEU A 80 -11.37 13.34 -9.82
N GLN A 81 -10.46 14.31 -9.80
CA GLN A 81 -9.63 14.70 -10.95
C GLN A 81 -8.28 13.99 -10.94
N THR A 82 -7.61 13.94 -9.79
CA THR A 82 -6.32 13.25 -9.63
C THR A 82 -6.18 12.63 -8.25
N GLY A 83 -5.36 11.59 -8.12
CA GLY A 83 -4.97 11.06 -6.82
C GLY A 83 -4.46 9.63 -6.91
N ILE A 84 -3.78 9.18 -5.85
CA ILE A 84 -3.31 7.80 -5.70
C ILE A 84 -3.55 7.39 -4.25
N TRP A 85 -4.21 6.26 -4.06
CA TRP A 85 -4.54 5.74 -2.74
C TRP A 85 -4.43 4.22 -2.69
N ARG A 86 -4.37 3.68 -1.47
CA ARG A 86 -4.49 2.25 -1.19
C ARG A 86 -5.69 2.00 -0.29
N GLN A 87 -6.50 1.03 -0.68
CA GLN A 87 -7.54 0.43 0.14
C GLN A 87 -7.17 -1.00 0.51
N GLN A 88 -7.58 -1.42 1.70
CA GLN A 88 -7.44 -2.81 2.14
C GLN A 88 -8.76 -3.55 1.99
N VAL A 89 -8.68 -4.83 1.66
CA VAL A 89 -9.80 -5.76 1.65
C VAL A 89 -9.46 -6.92 2.56
N THR A 90 -10.27 -7.15 3.59
CA THR A 90 -10.17 -8.35 4.41
C THR A 90 -10.95 -9.46 3.74
N LEU A 91 -10.29 -10.59 3.46
CA LEU A 91 -10.90 -11.80 2.93
C LEU A 91 -10.91 -12.86 4.04
N ALA A 92 -12.10 -13.28 4.49
CA ALA A 92 -12.25 -14.23 5.59
C ALA A 92 -13.12 -15.43 5.17
N GLY A 93 -12.60 -16.65 5.35
CA GLY A 93 -13.27 -17.91 5.00
C GLY A 93 -12.28 -19.06 4.86
N CYS A 94 -12.74 -20.30 4.67
CA CYS A 94 -11.86 -21.49 4.52
C CYS A 94 -10.83 -21.67 5.66
N GLY A 95 -11.14 -21.21 6.88
CA GLY A 95 -10.21 -21.27 8.02
C GLY A 95 -9.05 -20.27 7.95
N ILE A 96 -9.09 -19.33 7.01
CA ILE A 96 -8.06 -18.32 6.80
C ILE A 96 -8.65 -16.91 6.79
N THR A 97 -7.85 -15.94 7.24
CA THR A 97 -8.12 -14.51 7.08
C THR A 97 -6.92 -13.89 6.40
N ARG A 98 -7.14 -13.15 5.31
CA ARG A 98 -6.09 -12.48 4.55
C ARG A 98 -6.41 -10.99 4.41
N THR A 99 -5.38 -10.17 4.47
CA THR A 99 -5.47 -8.76 4.07
C THR A 99 -4.98 -8.64 2.63
N LEU A 100 -5.81 -8.09 1.75
CA LEU A 100 -5.45 -7.79 0.37
C LEU A 100 -5.32 -6.29 0.23
N ASN A 101 -4.34 -5.83 -0.54
CA ASN A 101 -4.12 -4.41 -0.77
C ASN A 101 -4.46 -4.09 -2.23
N VAL A 102 -5.21 -3.00 -2.45
CA VAL A 102 -5.58 -2.49 -3.78
C VAL A 102 -5.10 -1.06 -3.89
N ILE A 103 -4.36 -0.75 -4.95
CA ILE A 103 -4.01 0.62 -5.32
C ILE A 103 -5.07 1.14 -6.29
N GLY A 104 -5.61 2.32 -6.01
CA GLY A 104 -6.42 3.09 -6.92
C GLY A 104 -5.68 4.34 -7.36
N TRP A 105 -5.87 4.75 -8.60
CA TRP A 105 -5.32 6.00 -9.10
C TRP A 105 -6.27 6.67 -10.10
N LYS A 106 -6.15 7.99 -10.18
CA LYS A 106 -6.81 8.83 -11.16
C LYS A 106 -5.80 9.82 -11.71
N GLN A 107 -5.72 9.91 -13.03
CA GLN A 107 -5.07 11.03 -13.73
C GLN A 107 -6.14 11.93 -14.37
N ALA A 108 -5.79 13.18 -14.65
CA ALA A 108 -6.71 14.13 -15.27
C ALA A 108 -7.27 13.57 -16.60
N GLY A 109 -8.60 13.64 -16.78
CA GLY A 109 -9.28 13.13 -17.97
C GLY A 109 -9.40 11.60 -18.10
N GLN A 110 -8.89 10.80 -17.15
CA GLN A 110 -8.65 9.36 -17.39
C GLN A 110 -9.55 8.27 -16.80
N ALA A 111 -10.71 8.43 -16.16
CA ALA A 111 -11.32 7.32 -15.36
C ALA A 111 -10.38 6.71 -14.28
N ILE A 112 -10.98 6.02 -13.30
CA ILE A 112 -10.22 5.43 -12.20
C ILE A 112 -9.58 4.13 -12.66
N GLY A 113 -8.28 3.98 -12.44
CA GLY A 113 -7.56 2.71 -12.56
C GLY A 113 -7.40 2.05 -11.18
N MET A 114 -7.37 0.72 -11.15
CA MET A 114 -7.07 -0.05 -9.95
C MET A 114 -6.14 -1.23 -10.25
N GLY A 115 -5.33 -1.61 -9.27
CA GLY A 115 -4.41 -2.73 -9.35
C GLY A 115 -4.25 -3.44 -8.00
N ALA A 116 -4.00 -4.74 -8.03
CA ALA A 116 -3.68 -5.50 -6.83
C ALA A 116 -2.23 -5.21 -6.41
N LEU A 117 -2.04 -4.97 -5.11
CA LEU A 117 -0.72 -4.90 -4.46
C LEU A 117 -0.44 -6.20 -3.71
N LEU A 118 0.77 -6.31 -3.14
CA LEU A 118 1.13 -7.45 -2.30
C LEU A 118 0.16 -7.59 -1.11
N PRO A 119 -0.26 -8.82 -0.76
CA PRO A 119 -1.14 -9.05 0.39
C PRO A 119 -0.42 -8.78 1.71
N GLY A 120 -1.17 -8.65 2.80
CA GLY A 120 -0.68 -8.47 4.15
C GLY A 120 -0.64 -7.02 4.64
N GLY A 121 0.21 -6.77 5.62
CA GLY A 121 0.38 -5.51 6.32
C GLY A 121 1.59 -4.69 5.88
N THR A 122 2.01 -4.75 4.62
CA THR A 122 3.14 -3.93 4.14
C THR A 122 2.87 -2.43 4.29
N HIS A 123 3.91 -1.68 4.63
CA HIS A 123 3.92 -0.22 4.69
C HIS A 123 4.53 0.41 3.43
N THR A 124 4.89 -0.41 2.44
CA THR A 124 5.47 0.02 1.17
C THR A 124 4.39 0.50 0.20
N ASP A 125 4.73 1.53 -0.58
CA ASP A 125 3.98 1.89 -1.78
C ASP A 125 4.31 0.96 -2.97
N VAL A 126 3.59 1.11 -4.08
CA VAL A 126 3.73 0.26 -5.27
C VAL A 126 5.13 0.27 -5.90
N LEU A 127 5.84 1.41 -5.85
CA LEU A 127 7.18 1.52 -6.43
C LEU A 127 8.18 0.77 -5.56
N LEU A 128 8.09 0.95 -4.24
CA LEU A 128 8.91 0.19 -3.30
C LEU A 128 8.61 -1.32 -3.36
N GLN A 129 7.35 -1.72 -3.59
CA GLN A 129 7.02 -3.13 -3.80
C GLN A 129 7.71 -3.69 -5.04
N ARG A 130 7.58 -3.00 -6.18
CA ARG A 130 8.22 -3.40 -7.44
C ARG A 130 9.73 -3.56 -7.28
N ASP A 131 10.38 -2.61 -6.64
CA ASP A 131 11.84 -2.59 -6.50
C ASP A 131 12.33 -3.65 -5.50
N ALA A 132 11.58 -3.87 -4.41
CA ALA A 132 11.91 -4.90 -3.41
C ALA A 132 11.70 -6.32 -3.96
N ILE A 133 10.69 -6.58 -4.80
CA ILE A 133 10.48 -7.90 -5.41
C ILE A 133 11.74 -8.36 -6.17
N GLN A 134 12.43 -7.46 -6.87
CA GLN A 134 13.65 -7.80 -7.60
C GLN A 134 14.78 -8.27 -6.65
N GLN A 135 14.95 -7.59 -5.51
CA GLN A 135 15.96 -8.00 -4.53
C GLN A 135 15.60 -9.30 -3.81
N VAL A 136 14.31 -9.49 -3.51
CA VAL A 136 13.78 -10.71 -2.92
C VAL A 136 14.03 -11.90 -3.84
N ASP A 137 13.69 -11.78 -5.13
CA ASP A 137 13.93 -12.81 -6.14
C ASP A 137 15.42 -13.17 -6.27
N GLN A 138 16.30 -12.16 -6.33
CA GLN A 138 17.75 -12.39 -6.36
C GLN A 138 18.24 -13.15 -5.11
N LEU A 139 17.76 -12.77 -3.92
CA LEU A 139 18.14 -13.44 -2.68
C LEU A 139 17.63 -14.88 -2.62
N VAL A 140 16.39 -15.12 -3.06
CA VAL A 140 15.79 -16.47 -3.11
C VAL A 140 16.61 -17.38 -4.03
N LYS A 141 17.03 -16.88 -5.20
CA LYS A 141 17.84 -17.64 -6.17
C LYS A 141 19.16 -18.16 -5.62
N ILE A 142 19.79 -17.42 -4.70
CA ILE A 142 21.06 -17.82 -4.08
C ILE A 142 20.88 -18.53 -2.73
N THR A 143 19.66 -18.63 -2.21
CA THR A 143 19.37 -19.26 -0.91
C THR A 143 19.23 -20.78 -1.07
N PRO A 144 20.07 -21.60 -0.41
CA PRO A 144 19.99 -23.05 -0.48
C PRO A 144 18.60 -23.57 -0.10
N GLY A 145 18.05 -24.40 -0.97
CA GLY A 145 16.75 -25.00 -0.77
C GLY A 145 15.56 -24.07 -0.96
N ALA A 146 15.74 -22.78 -1.30
CA ALA A 146 14.62 -21.87 -1.54
C ALA A 146 14.00 -22.04 -2.94
N THR A 147 14.80 -22.30 -3.97
CA THR A 147 14.30 -22.54 -5.33
C THR A 147 13.69 -23.93 -5.49
N GLU A 148 12.74 -24.06 -6.42
CA GLU A 148 12.07 -25.32 -6.75
C GLU A 148 11.96 -25.45 -8.27
N GLU A 149 12.72 -26.38 -8.84
CA GLU A 149 12.72 -26.61 -10.28
C GLU A 149 11.34 -27.07 -10.77
N GLY A 150 10.89 -26.52 -11.89
CA GLY A 150 9.61 -26.88 -12.51
C GLY A 150 8.37 -26.37 -11.76
N CYS A 151 8.51 -25.57 -10.70
CA CYS A 151 7.35 -25.01 -10.04
C CYS A 151 6.73 -23.87 -10.86
N ALA A 152 5.49 -24.05 -11.28
CA ALA A 152 4.74 -23.07 -12.08
C ALA A 152 4.12 -21.94 -11.23
N ARG A 153 4.29 -21.97 -9.91
CA ARG A 153 3.66 -21.04 -8.97
C ARG A 153 4.69 -20.49 -8.01
N GLU A 154 5.02 -19.22 -8.18
CA GLU A 154 5.83 -18.48 -7.22
C GLU A 154 5.18 -17.11 -7.03
N TYR A 155 4.85 -16.78 -5.79
CA TYR A 155 4.19 -15.53 -5.47
C TYR A 155 4.41 -15.14 -4.02
N VAL A 156 4.27 -13.85 -3.72
CA VAL A 156 4.23 -13.34 -2.35
C VAL A 156 2.83 -13.60 -1.77
N ALA A 157 2.74 -14.48 -0.79
CA ALA A 157 1.50 -14.88 -0.15
C ALA A 157 1.09 -13.97 1.02
N ASP A 158 2.07 -13.34 1.67
CA ASP A 158 1.83 -12.39 2.75
C ASP A 158 3.01 -11.42 2.92
N THR A 159 2.74 -10.24 3.46
CA THR A 159 3.73 -9.27 3.92
C THR A 159 3.41 -8.86 5.34
N ARG A 160 4.42 -8.77 6.19
CA ARG A 160 4.22 -8.43 7.61
C ARG A 160 5.19 -7.35 8.04
N PHE A 161 4.65 -6.22 8.49
CA PHE A 161 5.42 -5.22 9.23
C PHE A 161 5.98 -5.83 10.51
N VAL A 162 7.27 -5.58 10.78
CA VAL A 162 7.95 -6.07 11.98
C VAL A 162 8.07 -4.93 12.98
N ASP A 163 8.83 -3.90 12.61
CA ASP A 163 9.04 -2.73 13.44
C ASP A 163 9.61 -1.56 12.61
N ARG A 164 9.78 -0.43 13.30
CA ARG A 164 10.39 0.78 12.79
C ARG A 164 11.48 1.22 13.76
N GLU A 165 12.59 1.68 13.20
CA GLU A 165 13.70 2.23 13.99
C GLU A 165 13.31 3.56 14.63
N ALA A 166 14.01 3.97 15.68
CA ALA A 166 13.65 5.17 16.44
C ALA A 166 13.94 6.46 15.66
N LEU A 167 15.01 6.47 14.87
CA LEU A 167 15.53 7.68 14.23
C LEU A 167 15.61 7.52 12.71
N PRO A 168 15.33 8.59 11.93
CA PRO A 168 15.66 8.65 10.53
C PRO A 168 17.14 8.38 10.26
N ALA A 169 17.44 7.71 9.16
CA ALA A 169 18.80 7.71 8.61
C ALA A 169 19.18 9.14 8.17
N PRO A 170 20.48 9.48 8.07
CA PRO A 170 20.91 10.79 7.62
C PRO A 170 20.25 11.21 6.30
N GLY A 171 19.56 12.36 6.31
CA GLY A 171 18.83 12.89 5.15
C GLY A 171 17.48 12.21 4.85
N GLY A 172 17.11 11.16 5.60
CA GLY A 172 15.83 10.47 5.47
C GLY A 172 14.67 11.25 6.10
N LYS A 173 13.50 11.21 5.45
CA LYS A 173 12.26 11.85 5.95
C LYS A 173 11.51 11.00 6.98
N SER A 174 11.89 9.73 7.14
CA SER A 174 11.27 8.83 8.12
C SER A 174 12.27 7.78 8.59
N PRO A 175 12.06 7.19 9.79
CA PRO A 175 12.90 6.10 10.26
C PRO A 175 12.84 4.87 9.35
N PRO A 176 13.95 4.15 9.17
CA PRO A 176 13.95 2.86 8.52
C PRO A 176 12.95 1.90 9.17
N TRP A 177 12.42 0.96 8.39
CA TRP A 177 11.53 -0.06 8.91
C TRP A 177 11.84 -1.43 8.33
N ARG A 178 11.32 -2.46 9.00
CA ARG A 178 11.52 -3.84 8.63
C ARG A 178 10.20 -4.54 8.36
N GLU A 179 10.23 -5.41 7.36
CA GLU A 179 9.14 -6.30 7.00
C GLU A 179 9.66 -7.72 6.85
N VAL A 180 8.75 -8.68 6.87
CA VAL A 180 9.00 -10.06 6.44
C VAL A 180 8.00 -10.36 5.34
N TRP A 181 8.51 -10.76 4.18
CA TRP A 181 7.68 -11.16 3.05
C TRP A 181 7.70 -12.67 2.93
N THR A 182 6.52 -13.26 2.88
CA THR A 182 6.31 -14.69 2.79
C THR A 182 6.02 -15.05 1.36
N LEU A 183 6.93 -15.77 0.71
CA LEU A 183 6.74 -16.32 -0.62
C LEU A 183 6.25 -17.76 -0.51
N ARG A 184 5.44 -18.17 -1.47
CA ARG A 184 4.97 -19.54 -1.64
C ARG A 184 5.41 -20.07 -2.99
N THR A 185 5.99 -21.26 -2.95
CA THR A 185 6.16 -22.13 -4.12
C THR A 185 5.21 -23.32 -4.01
N CYS A 186 5.40 -24.32 -4.87
CA CYS A 186 4.58 -25.51 -4.93
C CYS A 186 4.66 -26.33 -3.64
N THR A 187 5.84 -26.41 -3.01
CA THR A 187 6.06 -27.18 -1.78
C THR A 187 6.77 -26.39 -0.68
N LYS A 188 7.01 -25.09 -0.85
CA LYS A 188 7.78 -24.30 0.10
C LYS A 188 7.08 -23.01 0.51
N GLN A 189 7.31 -22.65 1.75
CA GLN A 189 7.12 -21.30 2.28
C GLN A 189 8.49 -20.69 2.56
N ILE A 190 8.73 -19.49 2.05
CA ILE A 190 10.01 -18.80 2.18
C ILE A 190 9.76 -17.44 2.84
N GLU A 191 10.27 -17.24 4.06
CA GLU A 191 10.20 -15.96 4.75
C GLU A 191 11.48 -15.16 4.47
N VAL A 192 11.34 -14.03 3.80
CA VAL A 192 12.43 -13.12 3.46
C VAL A 192 12.32 -11.86 4.31
N PRO A 193 13.28 -11.60 5.23
CA PRO A 193 13.33 -10.32 5.92
C PRO A 193 13.76 -9.23 4.95
N ILE A 194 13.15 -8.06 5.04
CA ILE A 194 13.45 -6.90 4.21
C ILE A 194 13.55 -5.67 5.10
N ARG A 195 14.52 -4.81 4.80
CA ARG A 195 14.70 -3.51 5.45
C ARG A 195 14.61 -2.40 4.40
N PHE A 196 13.83 -1.38 4.72
CA PHE A 196 13.68 -0.16 3.92
C PHE A 196 14.30 1.00 4.68
N ILE A 197 15.21 1.73 4.03
CA ILE A 197 16.00 2.79 4.63
C ILE A 197 15.79 4.07 3.80
N PRO A 198 14.83 4.93 4.19
CA PRO A 198 14.70 6.25 3.58
C PRO A 198 15.96 7.08 3.84
N ASP A 199 16.53 7.64 2.79
CA ASP A 199 17.72 8.49 2.81
C ASP A 199 17.54 9.70 1.88
N ALA A 200 18.60 10.50 1.73
CA ALA A 200 18.55 11.71 0.89
C ALA A 200 18.31 11.43 -0.61
N THR A 201 18.57 10.20 -1.08
CA THR A 201 18.48 9.81 -2.48
C THR A 201 17.22 9.01 -2.82
N GLY A 202 16.47 8.57 -1.80
CA GLY A 202 15.28 7.75 -1.98
C GLY A 202 15.11 6.78 -0.83
N THR A 203 14.81 5.51 -1.14
CA THR A 203 14.76 4.44 -0.15
C THR A 203 15.71 3.33 -0.58
N THR A 204 16.77 3.13 0.18
CA THR A 204 17.62 1.95 0.03
C THR A 204 16.86 0.73 0.53
N ILE A 205 16.77 -0.31 -0.30
CA ILE A 205 16.11 -1.57 0.03
C ILE A 205 17.18 -2.63 0.27
N THR A 206 17.00 -3.46 1.28
CA THR A 206 17.89 -4.60 1.57
C THR A 206 17.06 -5.81 1.95
N ALA A 207 17.03 -6.82 1.08
CA ALA A 207 16.53 -8.15 1.42
C ALA A 207 17.62 -8.98 2.13
N GLY A 208 17.26 -9.73 3.18
CA GLY A 208 18.15 -10.65 3.88
C GLY A 208 18.70 -10.13 5.22
N PRO A 209 19.87 -10.62 5.67
CA PRO A 209 20.85 -11.44 4.94
C PRO A 209 20.35 -12.87 4.64
N GLN A 210 20.99 -13.59 3.71
CA GLN A 210 20.62 -14.96 3.31
C GLN A 210 20.43 -15.92 4.49
N LYS A 211 21.31 -15.86 5.50
CA LYS A 211 21.22 -16.67 6.73
C LYS A 211 19.94 -16.43 7.55
N ALA A 212 19.23 -15.34 7.30
CA ALA A 212 17.99 -14.98 7.97
C ALA A 212 16.75 -15.37 7.15
N VAL A 213 16.93 -15.86 5.91
CA VAL A 213 15.84 -16.43 5.11
C VAL A 213 15.46 -17.77 5.72
N LYS A 214 14.16 -17.97 5.96
CA LYS A 214 13.64 -19.25 6.45
C LYS A 214 12.92 -19.96 5.33
N VAL A 215 13.32 -21.19 5.04
CA VAL A 215 12.65 -22.06 4.08
C VAL A 215 11.99 -23.19 4.83
N THR A 216 10.68 -23.33 4.66
CA THR A 216 9.89 -24.40 5.27
C THR A 216 9.24 -25.21 4.18
N THR A 217 9.36 -26.55 4.25
CA THR A 217 8.58 -27.42 3.38
C THR A 217 7.15 -27.46 3.88
N VAL A 218 6.19 -27.21 3.01
CA VAL A 218 4.77 -27.28 3.29
C VAL A 218 4.19 -28.52 2.62
N GLY A 219 3.27 -29.19 3.31
CA GLY A 219 2.52 -30.31 2.72
C GLY A 219 1.80 -29.86 1.45
N LYS A 220 1.71 -30.76 0.46
CA LYS A 220 0.92 -30.54 -0.75
C LYS A 220 -0.57 -30.44 -0.43
#